data_AF-A0A9E0UTZ3-F1
#
_entry.id   AF-A0A9E0UTZ3-F1
#
_cell.length_a   1.000
_cell.length_b   1.000
_cell.length_c   1.000
_cell.angle_alpha   90.00
_cell.angle_beta   90.00
_cell.angle_gamma   90.00
#
_symmetry.space_group_name_H-M   'P 1'
#
loop_
_entity.id
_entity.type
_entity.pdbx_description
1 polymer ?
#
loop_
_entity_poly.entity_id
_entity_poly.type
_entity_poly.pdbx_seq_one_letter_code
_entity_poly.pdbx_strand_id
1 'polypeptide(L)'
;EKYRQDYKIYEEKLAQAKADKTPWPPKPNEPSKLGPGGTTHMPSVLYNAKVAPFRGLSMRGFLWYQGEFDSTGVPGEFASMFKTMIKAWRDEWKRPDMPFYFVQLPSQENVKYAQTRWDQFKVFEEYKNIDMIVTIDTGEEKDNHPRDKVIVCRRIADMALNKIYKKIPDIQYGPIFQEVNYMGDAAYLKYWAFKGKLVKDGELRGFEVKQDGEWVAPQKVEIDRSSIIIRGSKELQGVRYLWTGWAKPNVCLRDERGLPAMSFISEKESD
;
A
#
# COMPACT_ATOMS: atom_id res chain seq x y z
N GLU A 1 -13.89 -17.04 32.46
CA GLU A 1 -15.11 -16.68 33.22
C GLU A 1 -16.12 -15.96 32.36
N LYS A 2 -15.76 -14.82 31.75
CA LYS A 2 -16.59 -14.05 30.79
C LYS A 2 -17.34 -14.90 29.74
N TYR A 3 -16.65 -15.80 29.01
CA TYR A 3 -17.31 -16.67 28.02
C TYR A 3 -18.51 -17.46 28.58
N ARG A 4 -18.39 -17.99 29.80
CA ARG A 4 -19.49 -18.77 30.41
C ARG A 4 -20.69 -17.89 30.73
N GLN A 5 -20.46 -16.63 31.09
CA GLN A 5 -21.54 -15.65 31.32
C GLN A 5 -22.20 -15.26 29.99
N ASP A 6 -21.39 -14.92 28.98
CA ASP A 6 -21.87 -14.55 27.65
C ASP A 6 -22.66 -15.71 27.00
N TYR A 7 -22.23 -16.96 27.23
CA TYR A 7 -22.91 -18.15 26.71
C TYR A 7 -24.30 -18.35 27.33
N LYS A 8 -24.45 -18.14 28.64
CA LYS A 8 -25.78 -18.20 29.29
C LYS A 8 -26.73 -17.16 28.71
N ILE A 9 -26.25 -15.93 28.53
CA ILE A 9 -27.04 -14.84 27.90
C ILE A 9 -27.42 -15.20 26.46
N TYR A 10 -26.50 -15.82 25.72
CA TYR A 10 -26.77 -16.31 24.36
C TYR A 10 -27.86 -17.39 24.35
N GLU A 11 -27.84 -18.34 25.27
CA GLU A 11 -28.87 -19.39 25.35
C GLU A 11 -30.27 -18.82 25.61
N GLU A 12 -30.39 -17.86 26.53
CA GLU A 12 -31.64 -17.16 26.81
C GLU A 12 -32.15 -16.40 25.57
N LYS A 13 -31.27 -15.63 24.91
CA LYS A 13 -31.62 -14.90 23.69
C LYS A 13 -31.96 -15.81 22.53
N LEU A 14 -31.29 -16.96 22.41
CA LEU A 14 -31.57 -17.95 21.37
C LEU A 14 -32.94 -18.60 21.58
N ALA A 15 -33.31 -18.92 22.83
CA ALA A 15 -34.63 -19.44 23.16
C ALA A 15 -35.73 -18.44 22.78
N GLN A 16 -35.53 -17.16 23.12
CA GLN A 16 -36.45 -16.07 22.74
C GLN A 16 -36.54 -15.91 21.21
N ALA A 17 -35.40 -15.85 20.52
CA ALA A 17 -35.38 -15.71 19.06
C ALA A 17 -36.08 -16.87 18.33
N LYS A 18 -35.96 -18.09 18.86
CA LYS A 18 -36.71 -19.26 18.36
C LYS A 18 -38.21 -19.12 18.58
N ALA A 19 -38.65 -18.66 19.74
CA ALA A 19 -40.07 -18.42 20.04
C ALA A 19 -40.66 -17.34 19.13
N ASP A 20 -39.91 -16.26 18.91
CA ASP A 20 -40.34 -15.10 18.14
C ASP A 20 -40.12 -15.25 16.62
N LYS A 21 -39.51 -16.35 16.18
CA LYS A 21 -39.11 -16.61 14.78
C LYS A 21 -38.25 -15.47 14.20
N THR A 22 -37.35 -14.92 14.99
CA THR A 22 -36.41 -13.86 14.60
C THR A 22 -35.01 -14.43 14.34
N PRO A 23 -34.11 -13.67 13.67
CA PRO A 23 -32.73 -14.09 13.47
C PRO A 23 -32.02 -14.42 14.78
N TRP A 24 -31.21 -15.48 14.77
CA TRP A 24 -30.53 -15.93 15.97
C TRP A 24 -29.46 -14.93 16.41
N PRO A 25 -29.27 -14.75 17.74
CA PRO A 25 -28.16 -13.95 18.24
C PRO A 25 -26.82 -14.61 17.82
N PRO A 26 -25.74 -13.82 17.70
CA PRO A 26 -24.42 -14.38 17.45
C PRO A 26 -23.97 -15.24 18.63
N LYS A 27 -23.48 -16.45 18.36
CA LYS A 27 -22.90 -17.33 19.37
C LYS A 27 -21.59 -16.71 19.89
N PRO A 28 -21.37 -16.60 21.21
CA PRO A 28 -20.08 -16.18 21.76
C PRO A 28 -18.96 -17.10 21.31
N ASN A 29 -17.80 -16.53 20.98
CA ASN A 29 -16.63 -17.31 20.60
C ASN A 29 -16.04 -18.02 21.83
N GLU A 30 -15.78 -19.31 21.69
CA GLU A 30 -15.04 -20.06 22.70
C GLU A 30 -13.65 -19.45 22.90
N PRO A 31 -13.17 -19.34 24.16
CA PRO A 31 -11.82 -18.89 24.43
C PRO A 31 -10.83 -19.80 23.73
N SER A 32 -9.90 -19.22 22.97
CA SER A 32 -8.87 -20.03 22.33
C SER A 32 -7.99 -20.68 23.39
N LYS A 33 -7.70 -21.98 23.22
CA LYS A 33 -6.70 -22.69 24.02
C LYS A 33 -5.28 -22.16 23.81
N LEU A 34 -5.06 -21.37 22.74
CA LEU A 34 -3.75 -20.87 22.34
C LEU A 34 -3.44 -19.47 22.91
N GLY A 35 -4.44 -18.71 23.33
CA GLY A 35 -4.23 -17.36 23.86
C GLY A 35 -5.48 -16.48 23.87
N PRO A 36 -5.38 -15.25 24.39
CA PRO A 36 -6.52 -14.33 24.52
C PRO A 36 -6.97 -13.72 23.18
N GLY A 37 -6.16 -13.82 22.12
CA GLY A 37 -6.50 -13.36 20.78
C GLY A 37 -7.38 -14.36 20.02
N GLY A 38 -8.15 -13.87 19.05
CA GLY A 38 -8.78 -14.74 18.06
C GLY A 38 -7.69 -15.57 17.35
N THR A 39 -8.00 -16.82 16.99
CA THR A 39 -7.00 -17.77 16.46
C THR A 39 -6.24 -17.23 15.25
N THR A 40 -6.88 -16.40 14.43
CA THR A 40 -6.28 -15.75 13.24
C THR A 40 -5.34 -14.58 13.56
N HIS A 41 -5.38 -14.03 14.78
CA HIS A 41 -4.52 -12.93 15.23
C HIS A 41 -3.31 -13.42 16.04
N MET A 42 -3.22 -14.72 16.30
CA MET A 42 -2.07 -15.31 16.98
C MET A 42 -0.87 -15.36 16.01
N PRO A 43 0.34 -15.01 16.49
CA PRO A 43 1.55 -15.10 15.68
C PRO A 43 1.70 -16.46 15.00
N SER A 44 2.17 -16.44 13.75
CA SER A 44 2.45 -17.63 12.93
C SER A 44 1.24 -18.49 12.53
N VAL A 45 0.03 -18.31 13.08
CA VAL A 45 -1.12 -19.15 12.72
C VAL A 45 -1.46 -19.04 11.24
N LEU A 46 -1.57 -17.82 10.70
CA LEU A 46 -1.86 -17.64 9.27
C LEU A 46 -0.75 -18.17 8.38
N TYR A 47 0.52 -18.00 8.77
CA TYR A 47 1.66 -18.57 8.05
C TYR A 47 1.56 -20.10 8.01
N ASN A 48 1.38 -20.75 9.16
CA ASN A 48 1.29 -22.21 9.26
C ASN A 48 0.07 -22.77 8.53
N ALA A 49 -1.05 -22.06 8.53
CA ALA A 49 -2.28 -22.51 7.89
C ALA A 49 -2.33 -22.25 6.38
N LYS A 50 -1.66 -21.20 5.88
CA LYS A 50 -1.82 -20.71 4.50
C LYS A 50 -0.54 -20.71 3.67
N VAL A 51 0.64 -20.70 4.27
CA VAL A 51 1.91 -20.56 3.55
C VAL A 51 2.77 -21.80 3.72
N ALA A 52 3.01 -22.23 4.95
CA ALA A 52 3.83 -23.40 5.27
C ALA A 52 3.41 -24.69 4.54
N PRO A 53 2.12 -24.98 4.25
CA PRO A 53 1.74 -26.19 3.52
C PRO A 53 2.26 -26.24 2.07
N PHE A 54 2.64 -25.10 1.49
CA PHE A 54 3.22 -25.02 0.15
C PHE A 54 4.76 -25.15 0.16
N ARG A 55 5.38 -25.26 1.34
CA ARG A 55 6.82 -25.49 1.48
C ARG A 55 7.22 -26.75 0.72
N GLY A 56 8.31 -26.66 -0.03
CA GLY A 56 8.86 -27.77 -0.83
C GLY A 56 8.24 -27.90 -2.22
N LEU A 57 7.17 -27.17 -2.53
CA LEU A 57 6.68 -27.05 -3.90
C LEU A 57 7.55 -26.10 -4.71
N SER A 58 7.68 -26.39 -6.00
CA SER A 58 8.33 -25.49 -6.95
C SER A 58 7.45 -24.26 -7.19
N MET A 59 7.92 -23.10 -6.75
CA MET A 59 7.21 -21.82 -6.92
C MET A 59 8.07 -20.83 -7.70
N ARG A 60 7.45 -20.03 -8.57
CA ARG A 60 8.14 -18.95 -9.30
C ARG A 60 8.31 -17.68 -8.48
N GLY A 61 7.46 -17.45 -7.49
CA GLY A 61 7.49 -16.28 -6.62
C GLY A 61 6.23 -16.14 -5.78
N PHE A 62 6.11 -15.02 -5.09
CA PHE A 62 4.95 -14.66 -4.28
C PHE A 62 4.20 -13.47 -4.86
N LEU A 63 2.88 -13.47 -4.63
CA LEU A 63 2.00 -12.33 -4.85
C LEU A 63 1.36 -11.99 -3.51
N TRP A 64 1.50 -10.76 -3.04
CA TRP A 64 1.05 -10.33 -1.71
C TRP A 64 0.23 -9.04 -1.80
N TYR A 65 -0.95 -9.03 -1.19
CA TYR A 65 -1.76 -7.82 -1.11
C TYR A 65 -2.34 -7.72 0.29
N GLN A 66 -1.71 -6.85 1.09
CA GLN A 66 -2.06 -6.60 2.48
C GLN A 66 -1.43 -5.27 2.94
N GLY A 67 -2.01 -4.66 3.96
CA GLY A 67 -1.46 -3.54 4.72
C GLY A 67 -2.55 -2.64 5.33
N GLU A 68 -3.82 -2.93 5.02
CA GLU A 68 -4.98 -2.13 5.38
C GLU A 68 -5.08 -1.94 6.89
N PHE A 69 -4.95 -3.03 7.66
CA PHE A 69 -5.04 -2.96 9.12
C PHE A 69 -3.76 -2.41 9.76
N ASP A 70 -2.59 -2.70 9.18
CA ASP A 70 -1.30 -2.15 9.65
C ASP A 70 -1.24 -0.62 9.55
N SER A 71 -1.99 -0.02 8.63
CA SER A 71 -2.11 1.44 8.55
C SER A 71 -2.72 2.11 9.80
N THR A 72 -3.35 1.31 10.67
CA THR A 72 -3.88 1.77 11.96
C THR A 72 -2.90 1.58 13.11
N GLY A 73 -1.77 0.91 12.86
CA GLY A 73 -0.73 0.62 13.84
C GLY A 73 0.29 1.75 14.01
N VAL A 74 1.44 1.40 14.60
CA VAL A 74 2.53 2.33 14.84
C VAL A 74 3.28 2.60 13.52
N PRO A 75 3.51 3.87 13.15
CA PRO A 75 4.29 4.23 11.96
C PRO A 75 5.67 3.54 11.93
N GLY A 76 6.06 2.99 10.78
CA GLY A 76 7.36 2.35 10.57
C GLY A 76 7.44 0.87 10.97
N GLU A 77 6.57 0.36 11.84
CA GLU A 77 6.55 -1.06 12.19
C GLU A 77 6.20 -1.93 10.98
N PHE A 78 5.28 -1.48 10.13
CA PHE A 78 4.85 -2.21 8.95
C PHE A 78 6.03 -2.51 8.00
N ALA A 79 6.88 -1.53 7.71
CA ALA A 79 8.06 -1.74 6.86
C ALA A 79 8.98 -2.83 7.44
N SER A 80 9.26 -2.78 8.74
CA SER A 80 10.12 -3.76 9.42
C SER A 80 9.53 -5.17 9.39
N MET A 81 8.24 -5.31 9.70
CA MET A 81 7.52 -6.58 9.64
C MET A 81 7.47 -7.14 8.23
N PHE A 82 7.20 -6.29 7.23
CA PHE A 82 7.10 -6.71 5.84
C PHE A 82 8.44 -7.22 5.30
N LYS A 83 9.55 -6.51 5.59
CA LYS A 83 10.92 -6.95 5.27
C LYS A 83 11.24 -8.30 5.90
N THR A 84 10.90 -8.46 7.18
CA THR A 84 11.11 -9.71 7.92
C THR A 84 10.34 -10.86 7.27
N MET A 85 9.09 -10.64 6.87
CA MET A 85 8.27 -11.63 6.17
C MET A 85 8.88 -12.06 4.82
N ILE A 86 9.27 -11.09 3.99
CA ILE A 86 9.88 -11.36 2.68
C ILE A 86 11.14 -12.21 2.86
N LYS A 87 12.01 -11.83 3.80
CA LYS A 87 13.23 -12.57 4.11
C LYS A 87 12.92 -13.99 4.58
N ALA A 88 12.03 -14.14 5.57
CA ALA A 88 11.67 -15.44 6.12
C ALA A 88 11.13 -16.40 5.05
N TRP A 89 10.28 -15.90 4.14
CA TRP A 89 9.72 -16.73 3.07
C TRP A 89 10.77 -17.07 1.99
N ARG A 90 11.68 -16.16 1.67
CA ARG A 90 12.80 -16.46 0.77
C ARG A 90 13.75 -17.52 1.35
N ASP A 91 14.03 -17.43 2.64
CA ASP A 91 14.86 -18.39 3.37
C ASP A 91 14.21 -19.78 3.42
N GLU A 92 12.90 -19.85 3.65
CA GLU A 92 12.13 -21.10 3.68
C GLU A 92 12.21 -21.88 2.35
N TRP A 93 12.17 -21.17 1.22
CA TRP A 93 12.35 -21.76 -0.12
C TRP A 93 13.81 -21.83 -0.56
N LYS A 94 14.76 -21.42 0.30
CA LYS A 94 16.21 -21.36 0.01
C LYS A 94 16.51 -20.60 -1.28
N ARG A 95 15.77 -19.52 -1.54
CA ARG A 95 15.88 -18.68 -2.74
C ARG A 95 15.92 -17.21 -2.35
N PRO A 96 17.10 -16.65 -2.01
CA PRO A 96 17.25 -15.28 -1.52
C PRO A 96 16.82 -14.20 -2.53
N ASP A 97 16.72 -14.56 -3.81
CA ASP A 97 16.34 -13.70 -4.92
C ASP A 97 14.96 -14.07 -5.51
N MET A 98 14.17 -14.92 -4.83
CA MET A 98 12.87 -15.32 -5.33
C MET A 98 11.96 -14.10 -5.57
N PRO A 99 11.35 -13.98 -6.76
CA PRO A 99 10.42 -12.90 -7.07
C PRO A 99 9.35 -12.73 -5.99
N PHE A 100 9.19 -11.51 -5.52
CA PHE A 100 8.18 -11.16 -4.52
C PHE A 100 7.43 -9.92 -5.00
N TYR A 101 6.20 -10.08 -5.43
CA TYR A 101 5.38 -8.96 -5.89
C TYR A 101 4.35 -8.62 -4.86
N PHE A 102 4.11 -7.33 -4.69
CA PHE A 102 3.07 -6.89 -3.78
C PHE A 102 2.29 -5.70 -4.33
N VAL A 103 1.05 -5.58 -3.87
CA VAL A 103 0.14 -4.53 -4.32
C VAL A 103 0.21 -3.37 -3.34
N GLN A 104 0.47 -2.17 -3.87
CA GLN A 104 0.36 -0.94 -3.08
C GLN A 104 -1.06 -0.79 -2.57
N LEU A 105 -1.27 -0.20 -1.38
CA LEU A 105 -2.63 0.10 -0.95
C LEU A 105 -3.32 1.08 -1.94
N PRO A 106 -4.61 0.88 -2.24
CA PRO A 106 -5.35 1.72 -3.18
C PRO A 106 -5.76 3.05 -2.51
N SER A 107 -6.53 3.89 -3.20
CA SER A 107 -7.17 5.03 -2.54
C SER A 107 -8.33 4.57 -1.64
N GLN A 108 -8.38 5.08 -0.41
CA GLN A 108 -9.51 4.91 0.51
C GLN A 108 -9.64 6.12 1.45
N GLU A 109 -10.84 6.66 1.63
CA GLU A 109 -11.09 7.79 2.52
C GLU A 109 -10.91 7.42 4.00
N ASN A 110 -10.51 8.40 4.81
CA ASN A 110 -10.42 8.29 6.28
C ASN A 110 -9.44 7.23 6.81
N VAL A 111 -8.44 6.83 6.00
CA VAL A 111 -7.39 5.92 6.44
C VAL A 111 -6.00 6.50 6.23
N LYS A 112 -5.07 6.20 7.14
CA LYS A 112 -3.68 6.66 7.12
C LYS A 112 -2.80 5.89 6.13
N TYR A 113 -3.33 5.60 4.94
CA TYR A 113 -2.62 4.81 3.91
C TYR A 113 -1.41 5.52 3.31
N ALA A 114 -1.28 6.84 3.45
CA ALA A 114 -0.10 7.55 2.93
C ALA A 114 1.22 7.01 3.51
N GLN A 115 1.28 6.83 4.83
CA GLN A 115 2.46 6.27 5.50
C GLN A 115 2.70 4.82 5.07
N THR A 116 1.67 3.97 5.09
CA THR A 116 1.83 2.56 4.70
C THR A 116 2.25 2.40 3.23
N ARG A 117 1.74 3.23 2.32
CA ARG A 117 2.17 3.25 0.91
C ARG A 117 3.63 3.68 0.77
N TRP A 118 4.10 4.58 1.63
CA TRP A 118 5.51 4.97 1.69
C TRP A 118 6.38 3.86 2.26
N ASP A 119 5.94 3.19 3.33
CA ASP A 119 6.62 2.02 3.89
C ASP A 119 6.74 0.90 2.83
N GLN A 120 5.66 0.64 2.09
CA GLN A 120 5.64 -0.26 0.93
C GLN A 120 6.68 0.13 -0.13
N PHE A 121 6.75 1.42 -0.48
CA PHE A 121 7.76 1.93 -1.42
C PHE A 121 9.19 1.73 -0.90
N LYS A 122 9.45 2.01 0.38
CA LYS A 122 10.77 1.78 1.00
C LYS A 122 11.19 0.32 0.97
N VAL A 123 10.26 -0.62 1.16
CA VAL A 123 10.55 -2.05 1.00
C VAL A 123 10.88 -2.39 -0.46
N PHE A 124 10.18 -1.77 -1.42
CA PHE A 124 10.48 -1.93 -2.85
C PHE A 124 11.89 -1.43 -3.23
N GLU A 125 12.34 -0.30 -2.70
CA GLU A 125 13.68 0.24 -3.01
C GLU A 125 14.84 -0.60 -2.46
N GLU A 126 14.62 -1.34 -1.37
CA GLU A 126 15.71 -2.01 -0.64
C GLU A 126 16.02 -3.44 -1.13
N TYR A 127 15.02 -4.15 -1.69
CA TYR A 127 15.16 -5.58 -2.02
C TYR A 127 15.37 -5.79 -3.53
N LYS A 128 16.23 -6.77 -3.86
CA LYS A 128 16.31 -7.27 -5.25
C LYS A 128 15.13 -8.19 -5.56
N ASN A 129 14.73 -8.23 -6.83
CA ASN A 129 13.62 -9.07 -7.34
C ASN A 129 12.32 -8.89 -6.55
N ILE A 130 12.04 -7.66 -6.16
CA ILE A 130 10.78 -7.24 -5.56
C ILE A 130 10.13 -6.22 -6.49
N ASP A 131 8.82 -6.30 -6.66
CA ASP A 131 8.08 -5.36 -7.50
C ASP A 131 6.79 -4.92 -6.81
N MET A 132 6.56 -3.61 -6.77
CA MET A 132 5.33 -3.01 -6.25
C MET A 132 4.37 -2.70 -7.40
N ILE A 133 3.15 -3.23 -7.33
CA ILE A 133 2.06 -2.91 -8.25
C ILE A 133 1.33 -1.68 -7.71
N VAL A 134 1.47 -0.57 -8.42
CA VAL A 134 0.82 0.70 -8.07
C VAL A 134 -0.68 0.64 -8.39
N THR A 135 -1.52 0.94 -7.42
CA THR A 135 -3.00 0.90 -7.52
C THR A 135 -3.66 2.13 -6.88
N ILE A 136 -2.88 3.17 -6.61
CA ILE A 136 -3.32 4.43 -6.01
C ILE A 136 -4.49 5.11 -6.75
N ASP A 137 -4.62 4.90 -8.06
CA ASP A 137 -5.74 5.38 -8.90
C ASP A 137 -6.98 4.48 -8.89
N THR A 138 -6.97 3.41 -8.09
CA THR A 138 -8.09 2.49 -7.90
C THR A 138 -8.71 2.67 -6.50
N GLY A 139 -9.55 1.73 -6.04
CA GLY A 139 -10.18 1.75 -4.72
C GLY A 139 -11.58 2.35 -4.71
N GLU A 140 -12.27 2.23 -3.59
CA GLU A 140 -13.60 2.78 -3.35
C GLU A 140 -13.53 3.73 -2.14
N GLU A 141 -14.26 4.85 -2.18
CA GLU A 141 -14.09 5.94 -1.21
C GLU A 141 -14.37 5.46 0.22
N LYS A 142 -15.45 4.70 0.37
CA LYS A 142 -16.00 4.28 1.67
C LYS A 142 -15.93 2.76 1.89
N ASP A 143 -15.25 2.03 1.01
CA ASP A 143 -15.13 0.57 1.08
C ASP A 143 -13.67 0.14 0.90
N ASN A 144 -13.13 -0.54 1.91
CA ASN A 144 -11.78 -1.10 1.88
C ASN A 144 -11.69 -2.39 1.04
N HIS A 145 -12.81 -2.93 0.55
CA HIS A 145 -12.89 -4.10 -0.31
C HIS A 145 -13.39 -3.72 -1.71
N PRO A 146 -12.61 -2.96 -2.51
CA PRO A 146 -13.06 -2.49 -3.82
C PRO A 146 -13.54 -3.64 -4.71
N ARG A 147 -14.69 -3.44 -5.35
CA ARG A 147 -15.34 -4.46 -6.19
C ARG A 147 -14.55 -4.72 -7.46
N ASP A 148 -14.04 -3.66 -8.08
CA ASP A 148 -13.19 -3.79 -9.26
C ASP A 148 -11.76 -4.21 -8.88
N LYS A 149 -11.49 -5.50 -9.08
CA LYS A 149 -10.16 -6.09 -8.94
C LYS A 149 -9.50 -6.34 -10.31
N VAL A 150 -10.19 -6.08 -11.41
CA VAL A 150 -9.74 -6.41 -12.77
C VAL A 150 -8.47 -5.62 -13.11
N ILE A 151 -8.46 -4.32 -12.83
CA ILE A 151 -7.30 -3.46 -13.08
C ILE A 151 -6.10 -3.92 -12.24
N VAL A 152 -6.32 -4.24 -10.96
CA VAL A 152 -5.27 -4.72 -10.05
C VAL A 152 -4.68 -6.04 -10.57
N CYS A 153 -5.54 -7.02 -10.89
CA CYS A 153 -5.12 -8.31 -11.43
C CYS A 153 -4.38 -8.18 -12.77
N ARG A 154 -4.81 -7.28 -13.66
CA ARG A 154 -4.14 -7.02 -14.94
C ARG A 154 -2.73 -6.48 -14.72
N ARG A 155 -2.56 -5.47 -13.86
CA ARG A 155 -1.23 -4.92 -13.55
C ARG A 155 -0.28 -5.94 -12.92
N ILE A 156 -0.80 -6.83 -12.05
CA ILE A 156 -0.02 -7.96 -11.50
C ILE A 156 0.42 -8.91 -12.61
N ALA A 157 -0.52 -9.30 -13.50
CA ALA A 157 -0.23 -10.21 -14.60
C ALA A 157 0.82 -9.62 -15.55
N ASP A 158 0.68 -8.35 -15.92
CA ASP A 158 1.63 -7.65 -16.80
C ASP A 158 3.02 -7.58 -16.17
N MET A 159 3.11 -7.29 -14.87
CA MET A 159 4.39 -7.29 -14.14
C MET A 159 5.06 -8.67 -14.20
N ALA A 160 4.30 -9.76 -13.98
CA ALA A 160 4.82 -11.12 -14.10
C ALA A 160 5.23 -11.47 -15.53
N LEU A 161 4.42 -11.12 -16.52
CA LEU A 161 4.72 -11.35 -17.94
C LEU A 161 5.99 -10.63 -18.37
N ASN A 162 6.25 -9.41 -17.87
CA ASN A 162 7.46 -8.65 -18.16
C ASN A 162 8.70 -9.21 -17.42
N LYS A 163 8.61 -9.30 -16.09
CA LYS A 163 9.78 -9.51 -15.23
C LYS A 163 10.16 -10.98 -15.08
N ILE A 164 9.19 -11.90 -15.05
CA ILE A 164 9.42 -13.36 -14.90
C ILE A 164 9.40 -14.06 -16.25
N TYR A 165 8.33 -13.88 -17.03
CA TYR A 165 8.12 -14.68 -18.23
C TYR A 165 8.72 -14.10 -19.52
N LYS A 166 9.18 -12.84 -19.50
CA LYS A 166 9.78 -12.15 -20.65
C LYS A 166 8.88 -12.19 -21.90
N LYS A 167 7.56 -12.14 -21.69
CA LYS A 167 6.54 -12.20 -22.75
C LYS A 167 6.11 -10.84 -23.26
N ILE A 168 6.30 -9.79 -22.47
CA ILE A 168 6.10 -8.41 -22.88
C ILE A 168 7.39 -7.62 -22.61
N PRO A 169 7.86 -6.78 -23.55
CA PRO A 169 9.16 -6.12 -23.45
C PRO A 169 9.14 -4.95 -22.46
N ASP A 170 7.99 -4.29 -22.31
CA ASP A 170 7.91 -3.02 -21.62
C ASP A 170 7.80 -3.17 -20.09
N ILE A 171 8.60 -2.39 -19.36
CA ILE A 171 8.68 -2.35 -17.90
C ILE A 171 7.38 -1.84 -17.27
N GLN A 172 6.70 -2.59 -16.42
CA GLN A 172 5.34 -2.26 -15.98
C GLN A 172 5.22 -1.34 -14.73
N TYR A 173 6.24 -0.52 -14.42
CA TYR A 173 6.10 0.53 -13.38
C TYR A 173 5.60 1.83 -14.00
N GLY A 174 4.74 2.55 -13.27
CA GLY A 174 4.48 3.97 -13.54
C GLY A 174 5.66 4.85 -13.10
N PRO A 175 5.53 6.17 -13.18
CA PRO A 175 6.60 7.07 -12.78
C PRO A 175 6.99 6.96 -11.30
N ILE A 176 8.30 7.05 -11.04
CA ILE A 176 8.91 6.90 -9.71
C ILE A 176 9.69 8.17 -9.39
N PHE A 177 9.40 8.78 -8.24
CA PHE A 177 10.20 9.88 -7.70
C PHE A 177 11.62 9.43 -7.42
N GLN A 178 12.63 10.18 -7.85
CA GLN A 178 14.04 9.84 -7.66
C GLN A 178 14.73 10.78 -6.66
N GLU A 179 14.60 12.08 -6.89
CA GLU A 179 15.32 13.10 -6.14
C GLU A 179 14.59 14.43 -6.19
N VAL A 180 14.87 15.28 -5.20
CA VAL A 180 14.44 16.67 -5.17
C VAL A 180 15.62 17.56 -4.86
N ASN A 181 15.75 18.65 -5.61
CA ASN A 181 16.66 19.74 -5.29
C ASN A 181 15.85 20.94 -4.80
N TYR A 182 16.08 21.37 -3.56
CA TYR A 182 15.43 22.53 -2.97
C TYR A 182 16.27 23.80 -3.19
N MET A 183 15.66 24.85 -3.73
CA MET A 183 16.31 26.13 -4.01
C MET A 183 15.40 27.28 -3.55
N GLY A 184 15.58 27.71 -2.29
CA GLY A 184 14.72 28.74 -1.69
C GLY A 184 13.25 28.32 -1.71
N ASP A 185 12.42 29.08 -2.43
CA ASP A 185 10.98 28.84 -2.58
C ASP A 185 10.62 27.79 -3.64
N ALA A 186 11.61 27.15 -4.26
CA ALA A 186 11.44 26.19 -5.34
C ALA A 186 11.90 24.79 -4.96
N ALA A 187 11.22 23.78 -5.51
CA ALA A 187 11.68 22.40 -5.52
C ALA A 187 11.66 21.86 -6.95
N TYR A 188 12.78 21.27 -7.37
CA TYR A 188 12.94 20.61 -8.66
C TYR A 188 12.97 19.10 -8.43
N LEU A 189 11.86 18.44 -8.76
CA LEU A 189 11.67 17.02 -8.54
C LEU A 189 11.98 16.29 -9.84
N LYS A 190 12.76 15.22 -9.77
CA LYS A 190 13.05 14.35 -10.90
C LYS A 190 12.32 13.03 -10.73
N TYR A 191 11.74 12.57 -11.82
CA TYR A 191 11.12 11.26 -11.92
C TYR A 191 11.83 10.38 -12.92
N TRP A 192 11.93 9.10 -12.60
CA TRP A 192 12.01 8.09 -13.63
C TRP A 192 10.61 7.91 -14.23
N ALA A 193 10.52 7.87 -15.55
CA ALA A 193 9.29 7.57 -16.27
C ALA A 193 9.62 6.74 -17.52
N PHE A 194 8.68 5.93 -17.98
CA PHE A 194 8.86 5.16 -19.21
C PHE A 194 9.13 6.10 -20.39
N LYS A 195 10.18 5.78 -21.16
CA LYS A 195 10.75 6.62 -22.22
C LYS A 195 11.07 8.07 -21.81
N GLY A 196 11.26 8.34 -20.52
CA GLY A 196 11.67 9.65 -20.00
C GLY A 196 10.60 10.73 -20.11
N LYS A 197 9.30 10.38 -20.17
CA LYS A 197 8.22 11.35 -20.29
C LYS A 197 7.16 11.15 -19.21
N LEU A 198 6.95 12.18 -18.39
CA LEU A 198 5.76 12.31 -17.56
C LEU A 198 4.61 12.86 -18.40
N VAL A 199 3.41 12.34 -18.13
CA VAL A 199 2.15 12.78 -18.72
C VAL A 199 1.27 13.26 -17.58
N LYS A 200 0.63 14.42 -17.77
CA LYS A 200 -0.37 14.94 -16.84
C LYS A 200 -1.77 14.74 -17.40
N ASP A 201 -2.68 14.28 -16.55
CA ASP A 201 -4.11 14.21 -16.81
C ASP A 201 -4.80 15.48 -16.27
N GLY A 202 -5.08 16.43 -17.17
CA GLY A 202 -5.59 17.76 -16.84
C GLY A 202 -4.55 18.64 -16.15
N GLU A 203 -4.98 19.33 -15.09
CA GLU A 203 -4.09 20.15 -14.23
C GLU A 203 -3.20 19.29 -13.33
N LEU A 204 -2.09 19.86 -12.85
CA LEU A 204 -1.25 19.22 -11.84
C LEU A 204 -1.89 19.43 -10.47
N ARG A 205 -2.17 18.34 -9.75
CA ARG A 205 -2.92 18.32 -8.49
C ARG A 205 -2.24 17.40 -7.49
N GLY A 206 -2.62 17.47 -6.21
CA GLY A 206 -2.18 16.50 -5.20
C GLY A 206 -0.77 16.69 -4.66
N PHE A 207 -0.14 17.84 -4.92
CA PHE A 207 1.13 18.24 -4.33
C PHE A 207 0.90 19.11 -3.10
N GLU A 208 1.75 18.93 -2.10
CA GLU A 208 1.84 19.80 -0.93
C GLU A 208 3.31 20.13 -0.69
N VAL A 209 3.56 21.34 -0.18
CA VAL A 209 4.88 21.83 0.19
C VAL A 209 4.90 22.10 1.69
N LYS A 210 6.03 21.82 2.34
CA LYS A 210 6.24 22.15 3.75
C LYS A 210 6.95 23.50 3.84
N GLN A 211 6.35 24.44 4.56
CA GLN A 211 6.87 25.80 4.76
C GLN A 211 6.53 26.22 6.19
N ASP A 212 7.49 26.81 6.91
CA ASP A 212 7.35 27.17 8.32
C ASP A 212 6.82 26.03 9.22
N GLY A 213 7.21 24.78 8.91
CA GLY A 213 6.80 23.59 9.65
C GLY A 213 5.47 22.98 9.20
N GLU A 214 4.67 23.68 8.39
CA GLU A 214 3.32 23.28 8.00
C GLU A 214 3.23 22.82 6.55
N TRP A 215 2.38 21.83 6.28
CA TRP A 215 2.09 21.37 4.92
C TRP A 215 0.96 22.20 4.31
N VAL A 216 1.23 22.86 3.18
CA VAL A 216 0.30 23.75 2.47
C VAL A 216 0.28 23.47 0.97
N ALA A 217 -0.72 24.00 0.27
CA ALA A 217 -0.78 23.94 -1.18
C ALA A 217 0.34 24.81 -1.81
N PRO A 218 0.99 24.35 -2.90
CA PRO A 218 1.96 25.15 -3.62
C PRO A 218 1.31 26.34 -4.34
N GLN A 219 2.10 27.38 -4.59
CA GLN A 219 1.71 28.52 -5.43
C GLN A 219 1.65 28.15 -6.91
N LYS A 220 2.56 27.28 -7.36
CA LYS A 220 2.63 26.83 -8.75
C LYS A 220 3.24 25.44 -8.83
N VAL A 221 2.73 24.64 -9.77
CA VAL A 221 3.31 23.35 -10.15
C VAL A 221 3.41 23.29 -11.67
N GLU A 222 4.58 22.96 -12.18
CA GLU A 222 4.86 22.86 -13.61
C GLU A 222 5.51 21.52 -13.93
N ILE A 223 5.33 21.06 -15.16
CA ILE A 223 5.94 19.84 -15.68
C ILE A 223 6.90 20.22 -16.80
N ASP A 224 8.11 19.68 -16.74
CA ASP A 224 9.08 19.76 -17.83
C ASP A 224 9.68 18.37 -18.07
N ARG A 225 9.28 17.72 -19.16
CA ARG A 225 9.67 16.35 -19.53
C ARG A 225 9.43 15.32 -18.42
N SER A 226 10.48 14.96 -17.67
CA SER A 226 10.47 14.01 -16.56
C SER A 226 10.64 14.68 -15.20
N SER A 227 10.49 16.00 -15.15
CA SER A 227 10.69 16.81 -13.96
C SER A 227 9.40 17.55 -13.61
N ILE A 228 9.20 17.77 -12.30
CA ILE A 228 8.17 18.64 -11.75
C ILE A 228 8.86 19.79 -11.04
N ILE A 229 8.41 21.01 -11.32
CA ILE A 229 8.90 22.23 -10.67
C ILE A 229 7.77 22.74 -9.80
N ILE A 230 8.04 22.87 -8.50
CA ILE A 230 7.06 23.35 -7.51
C ILE A 230 7.57 24.67 -6.94
N ARG A 231 6.67 25.65 -6.80
CA ARG A 231 6.93 26.92 -6.12
C ARG A 231 6.02 27.06 -4.90
N GLY A 232 6.60 27.41 -3.76
CA GLY A 232 5.89 27.85 -2.57
C GLY A 232 5.87 29.38 -2.45
N SER A 233 5.27 29.89 -1.38
CA SER A 233 5.26 31.33 -1.04
C SER A 233 6.49 31.80 -0.23
N LYS A 234 7.35 30.88 0.17
CA LYS A 234 8.43 30.99 1.17
C LYS A 234 9.44 29.87 0.93
N GLU A 235 10.52 29.85 1.68
CA GLU A 235 11.48 28.74 1.61
C GLU A 235 10.82 27.38 1.87
N LEU A 236 11.16 26.40 1.03
CA LEU A 236 10.64 25.04 1.13
C LEU A 236 11.51 24.18 2.06
N GLN A 237 10.83 23.47 2.96
CA GLN A 237 11.37 22.48 3.88
C GLN A 237 11.02 21.05 3.48
N GLY A 238 10.07 20.87 2.56
CA GLY A 238 9.62 19.55 2.12
C GLY A 238 8.65 19.62 0.95
N VAL A 239 8.52 18.52 0.23
CA VAL A 239 7.51 18.31 -0.81
C VAL A 239 6.94 16.89 -0.70
N ARG A 240 5.65 16.75 -0.95
CA ARG A 240 4.98 15.44 -1.00
C ARG A 240 3.91 15.40 -2.08
N TYR A 241 3.62 14.20 -2.57
CA TYR A 241 2.59 13.96 -3.59
C TYR A 241 1.67 12.82 -3.17
N LEU A 242 0.36 13.08 -3.27
CA LEU A 242 -0.71 12.15 -2.92
C LEU A 242 -0.58 11.57 -1.50
N TRP A 243 -0.13 12.40 -0.55
CA TRP A 243 0.02 12.05 0.86
C TRP A 243 -1.31 12.11 1.62
N THR A 244 -2.30 11.37 1.13
CA THR A 244 -3.68 11.32 1.63
C THR A 244 -4.22 9.89 1.59
N GLY A 245 -5.27 9.56 2.34
CA GLY A 245 -5.95 8.26 2.17
C GLY A 245 -6.62 8.13 0.80
N TRP A 246 -7.37 9.15 0.40
CA TRP A 246 -8.11 9.18 -0.86
C TRP A 246 -7.39 10.07 -1.88
N ALA A 247 -6.68 9.46 -2.83
CA ALA A 247 -5.85 10.19 -3.80
C ALA A 247 -6.62 10.58 -5.07
N LYS A 248 -7.83 10.05 -5.31
CA LYS A 248 -8.67 10.44 -6.45
C LYS A 248 -9.42 11.75 -6.14
N PRO A 249 -9.63 12.65 -7.12
CA PRO A 249 -9.19 12.62 -8.52
C PRO A 249 -7.79 13.22 -8.74
N ASN A 250 -6.98 13.35 -7.69
CA ASN A 250 -5.67 14.02 -7.74
C ASN A 250 -4.55 13.17 -8.37
N VAL A 251 -4.81 11.89 -8.71
CA VAL A 251 -3.86 11.02 -9.44
C VAL A 251 -3.72 11.46 -10.90
N CYS A 252 -3.06 12.59 -11.11
CA CYS A 252 -2.89 13.25 -12.41
C CYS A 252 -1.57 12.90 -13.10
N LEU A 253 -0.54 12.44 -12.39
CA LEU A 253 0.75 12.09 -12.99
C LEU A 253 0.76 10.65 -13.45
N ARG A 254 1.10 10.44 -14.72
CA ARG A 254 1.18 9.13 -15.39
C ARG A 254 2.39 9.07 -16.31
N ASP A 255 2.68 7.88 -16.82
CA ASP A 255 3.52 7.71 -18.00
C ASP A 255 2.67 7.67 -19.29
N GLU A 256 3.32 7.51 -20.45
CA GLU A 256 2.65 7.40 -21.76
C GLU A 256 1.74 6.17 -21.92
N ARG A 257 1.82 5.20 -21.01
CA ARG A 257 0.97 4.00 -20.99
C ARG A 257 -0.23 4.15 -20.04
N GLY A 258 -0.31 5.30 -19.36
CA GLY A 258 -1.36 5.59 -18.40
C GLY A 258 -1.12 5.00 -17.01
N LEU A 259 0.06 4.46 -16.71
CA LEU A 259 0.37 3.96 -15.36
C LEU A 259 0.59 5.14 -14.41
N PRO A 260 -0.05 5.15 -13.22
CA PRO A 260 0.02 6.27 -12.29
C PRO A 260 1.39 6.38 -11.61
N ALA A 261 1.79 7.62 -11.30
CA ALA A 261 2.94 7.88 -10.44
C ALA A 261 2.64 7.47 -8.99
N MET A 262 3.68 7.00 -8.29
CA MET A 262 3.59 6.65 -6.87
C MET A 262 3.49 7.91 -5.99
N SER A 263 2.84 7.79 -4.83
CA SER A 263 2.93 8.80 -3.77
C SER A 263 4.36 8.85 -3.21
N PHE A 264 4.80 10.02 -2.78
CA PHE A 264 6.10 10.17 -2.13
C PHE A 264 6.08 11.29 -1.10
N ILE A 265 7.09 11.31 -0.23
CA ILE A 265 7.43 12.42 0.65
C ILE A 265 8.94 12.64 0.62
N SER A 266 9.36 13.89 0.66
CA SER A 266 10.73 14.31 0.93
C SER A 266 10.70 15.53 1.83
N GLU A 267 11.58 15.56 2.82
CA GLU A 267 11.85 16.73 3.65
C GLU A 267 13.34 17.03 3.54
N LYS A 268 13.74 18.30 3.63
CA LYS A 268 15.14 18.67 3.84
C LYS A 268 15.60 18.02 5.14
N GLU A 269 16.79 17.44 5.13
CA GLU A 269 17.44 17.08 6.38
C GLU A 269 17.64 18.36 7.19
N SER A 270 17.26 18.32 8.47
CA SER A 270 17.59 19.39 9.40
C SER A 270 19.09 19.35 9.64
N ASP A 271 19.80 20.43 9.33
CA ASP A 271 21.18 20.66 9.81
C ASP A 271 21.22 20.72 11.35
#